data_AF-A0A9W3JY10-F1
#
_entry.id   AF-A0A9W3JY10-F1
#
_cell.length_a   1.000
_cell.length_b   1.000
_cell.length_c   1.000
_cell.angle_alpha   90.00
_cell.angle_beta   90.00
_cell.angle_gamma   90.00
#
_symmetry.space_group_name_H-M   'P 1'
#
loop_
_entity.id
_entity.type
_entity.pdbx_description
1 polymer ?
#
loop_
_entity_poly.entity_id
_entity_poly.type
_entity_poly.pdbx_seq_one_letter_code
_entity_poly.pdbx_strand_id
1 'polypeptide(L)'
;MLTTREDLLNELRKLNAENKVLLFVAGIKPALTSTRWSSVRELLEANFPFIPLKQKRTGKINMNLYFQTEEQKERFVRECTDDGRFTCHIKLGLELGFPPFACEVVGKNINLKDDVHEKYKDYGEHWLAHNDSVLNQELEERGYIKDTIGINYHGVQFGMERGTAKETYEWLLENMPVPSNLQTVVIVKDNFTFKKIEQYIQENEV
;
A
#
# COMPACT_ATOMS: atom_id res chain seq x y z
N MET A 1 21.70 13.97 -2.63
CA MET A 1 20.63 14.03 -3.63
C MET A 1 21.17 13.46 -4.93
N LEU A 2 20.54 12.42 -5.47
CA LEU A 2 20.83 11.95 -6.83
C LEU A 2 20.15 12.94 -7.80
N THR A 3 20.96 13.76 -8.46
CA THR A 3 20.49 14.94 -9.20
C THR A 3 20.02 14.64 -10.63
N THR A 4 20.40 13.49 -11.18
CA THR A 4 20.05 13.10 -12.54
C THR A 4 19.63 11.63 -12.65
N ARG A 5 18.91 11.31 -13.74
CA ARG A 5 18.59 9.92 -14.13
C ARG A 5 19.84 9.05 -14.20
N GLU A 6 20.93 9.60 -14.74
CA GLU A 6 22.18 8.86 -14.91
C GLU A 6 22.85 8.56 -13.57
N ASP A 7 22.75 9.47 -12.59
CA ASP A 7 23.23 9.24 -11.23
C ASP A 7 22.48 8.10 -10.55
N LEU A 8 21.15 8.05 -10.69
CA LEU A 8 20.33 6.96 -10.18
C LEU A 8 20.67 5.62 -10.86
N LEU A 9 20.85 5.62 -12.18
CA LEU A 9 21.21 4.41 -12.93
C LEU A 9 22.60 3.90 -12.55
N ASN A 10 23.58 4.79 -12.37
CA ASN A 10 24.93 4.43 -11.97
C ASN A 10 24.99 3.93 -10.53
N GLU A 11 24.23 4.53 -9.62
CA GLU A 11 24.12 4.07 -8.25
C GLU A 11 23.43 2.70 -8.17
N LEU A 12 22.33 2.50 -8.91
CA LEU A 12 21.65 1.19 -9.00
C LEU A 12 22.57 0.12 -9.59
N ARG A 13 23.35 0.43 -10.64
CA ARG A 13 24.32 -0.48 -11.24
C ARG A 13 25.46 -0.82 -10.30
N LYS A 14 26.02 0.18 -9.60
CA LYS A 14 27.10 0.00 -8.62
C LYS A 14 26.64 -0.87 -7.47
N LEU A 15 25.48 -0.56 -6.89
CA LEU A 15 24.91 -1.36 -5.81
C LEU A 15 24.62 -2.80 -6.28
N ASN A 16 24.16 -2.99 -7.53
CA ASN A 16 23.85 -4.32 -8.09
C ASN A 16 25.13 -5.15 -8.28
N ALA A 17 26.19 -4.53 -8.81
CA ALA A 17 27.50 -5.16 -9.00
C ALA A 17 28.16 -5.57 -7.67
N GLU A 18 27.85 -4.87 -6.58
CA GLU A 18 28.34 -5.21 -5.23
C GLU A 18 27.47 -6.29 -4.53
N ASN A 19 26.43 -6.85 -5.19
CA ASN A 19 25.37 -7.66 -4.55
C ASN A 19 24.72 -6.94 -3.34
N LYS A 20 24.81 -5.61 -3.30
CA LYS A 20 24.25 -4.76 -2.23
C LYS A 20 22.90 -4.16 -2.60
N VAL A 21 22.39 -4.36 -3.83
CA VAL A 21 20.96 -4.14 -4.11
C VAL A 21 20.18 -5.35 -3.61
N LEU A 22 19.85 -5.29 -2.34
CA LEU A 22 18.56 -5.77 -1.87
C LEU A 22 17.56 -4.71 -2.34
N LEU A 23 16.52 -5.03 -3.10
CA LEU A 23 15.65 -4.02 -3.71
C LEU A 23 15.00 -3.16 -2.63
N PHE A 24 15.59 -1.99 -2.44
CA PHE A 24 15.28 -1.05 -1.41
C PHE A 24 14.94 0.25 -2.14
N VAL A 25 13.65 0.49 -2.35
CA VAL A 25 13.17 1.81 -1.94
C VAL A 25 13.10 1.87 -0.40
N ALA A 26 12.90 0.72 0.30
CA ALA A 26 13.76 0.23 1.40
C ALA A 26 13.21 -0.96 2.25
N GLY A 27 13.73 -2.20 2.19
CA GLY A 27 13.52 -3.12 3.34
C GLY A 27 13.84 -4.62 3.18
N ILE A 28 13.84 -5.13 1.94
CA ILE A 28 13.44 -6.50 1.56
C ILE A 28 11.94 -6.71 1.79
N LYS A 29 11.19 -6.40 0.72
CA LYS A 29 9.85 -6.86 0.31
C LYS A 29 9.50 -6.06 -0.96
N PRO A 30 8.52 -6.48 -1.77
CA PRO A 30 8.45 -6.02 -3.15
C PRO A 30 8.21 -4.50 -3.27
N ALA A 31 8.82 -3.89 -4.27
CA ALA A 31 8.84 -2.43 -4.46
C ALA A 31 7.91 -2.01 -5.59
N LEU A 32 7.25 -0.87 -5.43
CA LEU A 32 6.29 -0.36 -6.40
C LEU A 32 6.80 0.87 -7.12
N THR A 33 6.71 0.86 -8.46
CA THR A 33 6.98 2.05 -9.27
C THR A 33 5.81 2.40 -10.17
N SER A 34 5.52 3.69 -10.26
CA SER A 34 4.55 4.24 -11.22
C SER A 34 5.10 4.27 -12.65
N THR A 35 4.20 4.19 -13.64
CA THR A 35 4.51 4.23 -15.08
C THR A 35 5.09 5.55 -15.59
N ARG A 36 5.13 6.61 -14.77
CA ARG A 36 5.67 7.91 -15.19
C ARG A 36 7.19 7.91 -15.44
N TRP A 37 7.89 6.85 -15.05
CA TRP A 37 9.35 6.77 -15.09
C TRP A 37 9.79 5.66 -16.06
N SER A 38 9.42 5.81 -17.34
CA SER A 38 9.61 4.76 -18.37
C SER A 38 11.03 4.18 -18.42
N SER A 39 12.03 5.03 -18.25
CA SER A 39 13.43 4.58 -18.27
C SER A 39 13.90 3.82 -17.04
N VAL A 40 13.38 4.19 -15.86
CA VAL A 40 13.69 3.45 -14.63
C VAL A 40 12.94 2.12 -14.65
N ARG A 41 11.71 2.13 -15.17
CA ARG A 41 10.91 0.94 -15.41
C ARG A 41 11.63 -0.06 -16.32
N GLU A 42 12.11 0.36 -17.48
CA GLU A 42 12.85 -0.52 -18.41
C GLU A 42 14.06 -1.18 -17.74
N LEU A 43 14.83 -0.41 -16.95
CA LEU A 43 15.95 -0.97 -16.19
C LEU A 43 15.47 -2.00 -15.16
N LEU A 44 14.45 -1.66 -14.38
CA LEU A 44 13.95 -2.55 -13.32
C LEU A 44 13.36 -3.83 -13.92
N GLU A 45 12.57 -3.73 -14.99
CA GLU A 45 12.00 -4.88 -15.71
C GLU A 45 13.08 -5.77 -16.32
N ALA A 46 14.23 -5.20 -16.73
CA ALA A 46 15.35 -5.96 -17.28
C ALA A 46 16.18 -6.69 -16.22
N ASN A 47 16.13 -6.25 -14.95
CA ASN A 47 17.00 -6.77 -13.88
C ASN A 47 16.24 -7.52 -12.78
N PHE A 48 14.93 -7.32 -12.68
CA PHE A 48 14.15 -7.82 -11.55
C PHE A 48 12.82 -8.45 -11.97
N PRO A 49 12.44 -9.57 -11.34
CA PRO A 49 11.11 -10.14 -11.43
C PRO A 49 10.05 -9.09 -11.06
N PHE A 50 8.95 -9.03 -11.81
CA PHE A 50 7.89 -8.07 -11.50
C PHE A 50 6.49 -8.56 -11.86
N ILE A 51 5.49 -7.93 -11.25
CA ILE A 51 4.06 -8.11 -11.54
C ILE A 51 3.48 -6.76 -12.00
N PRO A 52 2.89 -6.69 -13.20
CA PRO A 52 2.21 -5.49 -13.65
C PRO A 52 0.86 -5.33 -12.95
N LEU A 53 0.66 -4.22 -12.24
CA LEU A 53 -0.59 -3.88 -11.58
C LEU A 53 -1.49 -3.06 -12.51
N LYS A 54 -2.62 -3.67 -12.88
CA LYS A 54 -3.65 -3.04 -13.72
C LYS A 54 -4.68 -2.32 -12.87
N GLN A 55 -5.08 -1.12 -13.30
CA GLN A 55 -6.25 -0.45 -12.73
C GLN A 55 -7.52 -1.25 -13.04
N LYS A 56 -8.31 -1.56 -12.00
CA LYS A 56 -9.54 -2.36 -12.11
C LYS A 56 -10.53 -1.83 -13.17
N ARG A 57 -10.68 -0.50 -13.26
CA ARG A 57 -11.67 0.15 -14.16
C ARG A 57 -11.22 0.24 -15.62
N THR A 58 -9.93 0.44 -15.87
CA THR A 58 -9.41 0.75 -17.21
C THR A 58 -8.60 -0.40 -17.82
N GLY A 59 -8.20 -1.38 -17.01
CA GLY A 59 -7.27 -2.44 -17.40
C GLY A 59 -5.84 -1.94 -17.68
N LYS A 60 -5.60 -0.63 -17.62
CA LYS A 60 -4.29 -0.03 -17.90
C LYS A 60 -3.32 -0.34 -16.77
N ILE A 61 -2.10 -0.75 -17.14
CA ILE A 61 -0.99 -0.89 -16.18
C ILE A 61 -0.70 0.51 -15.63
N ASN A 62 -0.78 0.68 -14.33
CA ASN A 62 -0.51 1.95 -13.66
C ASN A 62 0.72 1.87 -12.75
N MET A 63 1.07 0.65 -12.30
CA MET A 63 2.20 0.41 -11.42
C MET A 63 2.80 -0.97 -11.71
N ASN A 64 4.07 -1.15 -11.41
CA ASN A 64 4.72 -2.46 -11.40
C ASN A 64 5.24 -2.75 -9.99
N LEU A 65 5.03 -3.98 -9.55
CA LEU A 65 5.54 -4.50 -8.29
C LEU A 65 6.77 -5.37 -8.58
N TYR A 66 7.95 -4.98 -8.13
CA TYR A 66 9.22 -5.67 -8.38
C TYR A 66 9.65 -6.47 -7.16
N PHE A 67 10.29 -7.61 -7.40
CA PHE A 67 10.75 -8.55 -6.39
C PHE A 67 12.25 -8.74 -6.53
N GLN A 68 12.92 -9.14 -5.45
CA GLN A 68 14.35 -9.44 -5.51
C GLN A 68 14.60 -10.73 -6.29
N THR A 69 13.76 -11.73 -6.07
CA THR A 69 13.91 -13.06 -6.65
C THR A 69 12.60 -13.56 -7.25
N GLU A 70 12.71 -14.47 -8.21
CA GLU A 70 11.55 -15.14 -8.81
C GLU A 70 10.74 -15.89 -7.74
N GLU A 71 11.43 -16.55 -6.80
CA GLU A 71 10.78 -17.28 -5.70
C GLU A 71 9.94 -16.37 -4.80
N GLN A 72 10.41 -15.14 -4.52
CA GLN A 72 9.61 -14.15 -3.79
C GLN A 72 8.37 -13.73 -4.58
N LYS A 73 8.52 -13.50 -5.88
CA LYS A 73 7.39 -13.18 -6.77
C LYS A 73 6.37 -14.30 -6.78
N GLU A 74 6.81 -15.54 -6.95
CA GLU A 74 5.94 -16.73 -6.98
C GLU A 74 5.21 -16.94 -5.66
N ARG A 75 5.92 -16.81 -4.53
CA ARG A 75 5.30 -16.85 -3.19
C ARG A 75 4.22 -15.80 -3.07
N PHE A 76 4.52 -14.56 -3.46
CA PHE A 76 3.57 -13.47 -3.40
C PHE A 76 2.36 -13.70 -4.29
N VAL A 77 2.53 -14.19 -5.53
CA VAL A 77 1.40 -14.56 -6.41
C VAL A 77 0.54 -15.63 -5.75
N ARG A 78 1.16 -16.69 -5.22
CA ARG A 78 0.46 -17.79 -4.56
C ARG A 78 -0.32 -17.33 -3.32
N GLU A 79 0.21 -16.39 -2.55
CA GLU A 79 -0.35 -16.02 -1.25
C GLU A 79 -1.29 -14.81 -1.32
N CYS A 80 -1.02 -13.86 -2.22
CA CYS A 80 -1.71 -12.56 -2.30
C CYS A 80 -2.63 -12.40 -3.52
N THR A 81 -2.74 -13.43 -4.37
CA THR A 81 -3.68 -13.41 -5.50
C THR A 81 -4.58 -14.63 -5.50
N ASP A 82 -5.84 -14.43 -5.85
CA ASP A 82 -6.75 -15.50 -6.29
C ASP A 82 -7.17 -15.20 -7.73
N ASP A 83 -7.10 -16.22 -8.59
CA ASP A 83 -7.38 -16.12 -10.03
C ASP A 83 -6.60 -14.98 -10.74
N GLY A 84 -5.37 -14.72 -10.28
CA GLY A 84 -4.52 -13.65 -10.82
C GLY A 84 -4.98 -12.24 -10.47
N ARG A 85 -5.88 -12.09 -9.48
CA ARG A 85 -6.33 -10.80 -8.94
C ARG A 85 -5.87 -10.64 -7.50
N PHE A 86 -5.48 -9.42 -7.12
CA PHE A 86 -5.21 -9.09 -5.72
C PHE A 86 -6.48 -9.20 -4.91
N THR A 87 -6.50 -10.12 -3.94
CA THR A 87 -7.72 -10.42 -3.19
C THR A 87 -7.80 -9.76 -1.83
N CYS A 88 -6.73 -9.16 -1.31
CA CYS A 88 -6.79 -8.57 0.01
C CYS A 88 -5.80 -7.42 0.22
N HIS A 89 -6.32 -6.24 0.57
CA HIS A 89 -5.50 -5.09 1.00
C HIS A 89 -4.63 -5.42 2.23
N ILE A 90 -5.10 -6.35 3.08
CA ILE A 90 -4.35 -6.85 4.26
C ILE A 90 -3.10 -7.59 3.80
N LYS A 91 -3.25 -8.67 3.00
CA LYS A 91 -2.13 -9.50 2.56
C LYS A 91 -1.12 -8.69 1.75
N LEU A 92 -1.61 -7.82 0.86
CA LEU A 92 -0.78 -6.90 0.10
C LEU A 92 0.00 -5.96 1.03
N GLY A 93 -0.63 -5.43 2.09
CA GLY A 93 0.04 -4.58 3.08
C GLY A 93 1.13 -5.34 3.82
N LEU A 94 0.81 -6.51 4.38
CA LEU A 94 1.78 -7.37 5.08
C LEU A 94 2.97 -7.75 4.19
N GLU A 95 2.71 -8.06 2.92
CA GLU A 95 3.76 -8.37 1.96
C GLU A 95 4.56 -7.15 1.55
N LEU A 96 3.98 -5.94 1.55
CA LEU A 96 4.73 -4.71 1.33
C LEU A 96 5.46 -4.20 2.59
N GLY A 97 5.33 -4.89 3.73
CA GLY A 97 5.93 -4.47 4.99
C GLY A 97 5.14 -3.36 5.70
N PHE A 98 3.86 -3.21 5.39
CA PHE A 98 2.97 -2.33 6.14
C PHE A 98 2.67 -2.93 7.54
N PRO A 99 2.47 -2.11 8.59
CA PRO A 99 2.35 -2.63 9.94
C PRO A 99 1.16 -3.60 10.10
N PRO A 100 1.34 -4.78 10.71
CA PRO A 100 0.28 -5.78 10.83
C PRO A 100 -0.98 -5.26 11.51
N PHE A 101 -0.84 -4.50 12.60
CA PHE A 101 -1.98 -3.93 13.33
C PHE A 101 -2.80 -2.97 12.44
N ALA A 102 -2.15 -2.19 11.57
CA ALA A 102 -2.84 -1.30 10.65
C ALA A 102 -3.57 -2.10 9.55
N CYS A 103 -2.99 -3.20 9.08
CA CYS A 103 -3.64 -4.14 8.17
C CYS A 103 -4.87 -4.81 8.81
N GLU A 104 -4.80 -5.19 10.09
CA GLU A 104 -5.89 -5.83 10.83
C GLU A 104 -7.13 -4.92 10.94
N VAL A 105 -6.93 -3.63 11.22
CA VAL A 105 -8.01 -2.62 11.28
C VAL A 105 -8.77 -2.57 9.95
N VAL A 106 -8.04 -2.49 8.83
CA VAL A 106 -8.65 -2.49 7.49
C VAL A 106 -9.41 -3.79 7.23
N GLY A 107 -8.80 -4.92 7.62
CA GLY A 107 -9.42 -6.23 7.46
C GLY A 107 -10.73 -6.37 8.22
N LYS A 108 -10.74 -5.95 9.48
CA LYS A 108 -11.94 -5.93 10.31
C LYS A 108 -13.04 -5.09 9.66
N ASN A 109 -12.71 -3.88 9.20
CA ASN A 109 -13.68 -2.99 8.54
C ASN A 109 -14.24 -3.57 7.23
N ILE A 110 -13.41 -4.27 6.44
CA ILE A 110 -13.87 -4.96 5.21
C ILE A 110 -14.84 -6.08 5.58
N ASN A 111 -14.44 -6.97 6.49
CA ASN A 111 -15.26 -8.11 6.91
C ASN A 111 -16.61 -7.65 7.48
N LEU A 112 -16.61 -6.60 8.32
CA LEU A 112 -17.85 -6.04 8.88
C LEU A 112 -18.79 -5.51 7.78
N LYS A 113 -18.24 -4.86 6.75
CA LYS A 113 -19.03 -4.41 5.60
C LYS A 113 -19.60 -5.57 4.81
N ASP A 114 -18.80 -6.60 4.56
CA ASP A 114 -19.23 -7.78 3.82
C ASP A 114 -20.33 -8.53 4.59
N ASP A 115 -20.16 -8.71 5.91
CA ASP A 115 -21.17 -9.33 6.79
C ASP A 115 -22.49 -8.54 6.80
N VAL A 116 -22.43 -7.21 6.87
CA VAL A 116 -23.61 -6.35 6.85
C VAL A 116 -24.27 -6.39 5.47
N HIS A 117 -23.52 -6.33 4.37
CA HIS A 117 -24.08 -6.46 3.03
C HIS A 117 -24.72 -7.83 2.81
N GLU A 118 -24.07 -8.91 3.23
CA GLU A 118 -24.57 -10.27 3.11
C GLU A 118 -25.87 -10.45 3.90
N LYS A 119 -25.97 -9.89 5.11
CA LYS A 119 -27.21 -9.90 5.92
C LYS A 119 -28.39 -9.26 5.19
N TYR A 120 -28.14 -8.20 4.42
CA TYR A 120 -29.18 -7.42 3.73
C TYR A 120 -29.28 -7.69 2.23
N LYS A 121 -28.57 -8.69 1.70
CA LYS A 121 -28.51 -8.95 0.25
C LYS A 121 -29.88 -9.21 -0.38
N ASP A 122 -30.78 -9.85 0.36
CA ASP A 122 -32.11 -10.25 -0.13
C ASP A 122 -33.07 -9.06 -0.29
N TYR A 123 -32.74 -7.90 0.29
CA TYR A 123 -33.51 -6.65 0.11
C TYR A 123 -33.18 -5.93 -1.20
N GLY A 124 -32.11 -6.33 -1.89
CA GLY A 124 -31.67 -5.77 -3.16
C GLY A 124 -30.89 -4.45 -3.04
N GLU A 125 -30.14 -4.11 -4.10
CA GLU A 125 -29.24 -2.93 -4.14
C GLU A 125 -29.97 -1.60 -3.87
N HIS A 126 -31.23 -1.48 -4.30
CA HIS A 126 -32.00 -0.27 -4.08
C HIS A 126 -32.30 -0.05 -2.59
N TRP A 127 -32.53 -1.11 -1.81
CA TRP A 127 -32.75 -1.00 -0.38
C TRP A 127 -31.45 -0.60 0.34
N LEU A 128 -30.33 -1.22 -0.03
CA LEU A 128 -29.01 -0.87 0.52
C LEU A 128 -28.69 0.61 0.31
N ALA A 129 -28.96 1.16 -0.89
CA ALA A 129 -28.69 2.56 -1.22
C ALA A 129 -29.57 3.59 -0.48
N HIS A 130 -30.74 3.19 0.04
CA HIS A 130 -31.68 4.10 0.71
C HIS A 130 -31.66 3.97 2.24
N ASN A 131 -30.95 2.98 2.78
CA ASN A 131 -30.88 2.69 4.21
C ASN A 131 -29.46 2.84 4.77
N ASP A 132 -28.67 3.75 4.20
CA ASP A 132 -27.31 4.06 4.66
C ASP A 132 -27.22 4.34 6.17
N SER A 133 -28.24 4.97 6.76
CA SER A 133 -28.28 5.21 8.21
C SER A 133 -28.34 3.92 9.03
N VAL A 134 -29.15 2.96 8.60
CA VAL A 134 -29.30 1.64 9.25
C VAL A 134 -28.01 0.85 9.12
N LEU A 135 -27.41 0.84 7.92
CA LEU A 135 -26.14 0.15 7.66
C LEU A 135 -25.01 0.76 8.51
N ASN A 136 -24.91 2.08 8.56
CA ASN A 136 -23.89 2.77 9.35
C ASN A 136 -24.06 2.54 10.85
N GLN A 137 -25.29 2.57 11.36
CA GLN A 137 -25.56 2.28 12.77
C GLN A 137 -25.12 0.86 13.12
N GLU A 138 -25.47 -0.15 12.32
CA GLU A 138 -25.07 -1.53 12.58
C GLU A 138 -23.55 -1.73 12.48
N LEU A 139 -22.89 -1.05 11.53
CA LEU A 139 -21.43 -1.04 11.45
C LEU A 139 -20.82 -0.44 12.72
N GLU A 140 -21.31 0.71 13.19
CA GLU A 140 -20.83 1.37 14.41
C GLU A 140 -21.03 0.48 15.65
N GLU A 141 -22.19 -0.17 15.79
CA GLU A 141 -22.48 -1.13 16.88
C GLU A 141 -21.54 -2.34 16.86
N ARG A 142 -21.06 -2.75 15.68
CA ARG A 142 -20.09 -3.85 15.53
C ARG A 142 -18.62 -3.38 15.63
N GLY A 143 -18.40 -2.11 15.97
CA GLY A 143 -17.07 -1.54 16.15
C GLY A 143 -16.33 -1.29 14.83
N TYR A 144 -17.06 -0.87 13.80
CA TYR A 144 -16.51 -0.31 12.58
C TYR A 144 -15.80 1.02 12.88
N ILE A 145 -14.55 1.14 12.43
CA ILE A 145 -13.76 2.35 12.63
C ILE A 145 -14.05 3.29 11.47
N LYS A 146 -14.78 4.38 11.75
CA LYS A 146 -15.16 5.40 10.77
C LYS A 146 -14.07 6.44 10.54
N ASP A 147 -13.31 6.75 11.58
CA ASP A 147 -12.25 7.75 11.51
C ASP A 147 -10.97 7.15 10.95
N THR A 148 -10.97 6.95 9.63
CA THR A 148 -9.85 6.40 8.89
C THR A 148 -9.21 7.44 8.00
N ILE A 149 -7.89 7.38 7.86
CA ILE A 149 -7.09 8.16 6.91
C ILE A 149 -6.43 7.24 5.90
N GLY A 150 -6.12 7.78 4.72
CA GLY A 150 -5.34 7.09 3.72
C GLY A 150 -3.86 7.35 3.92
N ILE A 151 -3.03 6.32 3.96
CA ILE A 151 -1.57 6.45 3.93
C ILE A 151 -1.07 5.89 2.61
N ASN A 152 -0.34 6.73 1.87
CA ASN A 152 0.33 6.30 0.66
C ASN A 152 1.71 5.77 1.06
N TYR A 153 1.85 4.46 0.99
CA TYR A 153 3.07 3.73 1.29
C TYR A 153 3.50 2.98 0.03
N HIS A 154 4.69 3.32 -0.49
CA HIS A 154 5.20 2.83 -1.77
C HIS A 154 4.22 2.98 -2.95
N GLY A 155 3.39 4.02 -3.00
CA GLY A 155 2.44 4.20 -4.10
C GLY A 155 1.15 3.38 -3.97
N VAL A 156 1.00 2.56 -2.92
CA VAL A 156 -0.28 1.96 -2.53
C VAL A 156 -0.91 2.81 -1.45
N GLN A 157 -2.20 3.07 -1.60
CA GLN A 157 -2.98 3.67 -0.53
C GLN A 157 -3.50 2.56 0.40
N PHE A 158 -3.11 2.61 1.67
CA PHE A 158 -3.71 1.83 2.75
C PHE A 158 -4.66 2.71 3.55
N GLY A 159 -5.73 2.12 4.08
CA GLY A 159 -6.51 2.76 5.14
C GLY A 159 -5.85 2.49 6.48
N MET A 160 -5.99 3.40 7.43
CA MET A 160 -5.67 3.14 8.84
C MET A 160 -6.54 4.03 9.72
N GLU A 161 -6.69 3.65 10.99
CA GLU A 161 -7.33 4.52 11.98
C GLU A 161 -6.53 5.80 12.17
N ARG A 162 -7.22 6.94 12.31
CA ARG A 162 -6.56 8.24 12.45
C ARG A 162 -5.64 8.29 13.68
N GLY A 163 -6.11 7.77 14.81
CA GLY A 163 -5.38 7.78 16.08
C GLY A 163 -4.13 6.91 16.09
N THR A 164 -3.96 5.99 15.13
CA THR A 164 -2.79 5.11 15.04
C THR A 164 -1.73 5.64 14.07
N ALA A 165 -1.88 6.87 13.56
CA ALA A 165 -1.00 7.41 12.52
C ALA A 165 0.47 7.48 12.96
N LYS A 166 0.71 7.99 14.18
CA LYS A 166 2.05 8.10 14.75
C LYS A 166 2.68 6.74 15.02
N GLU A 167 1.95 5.84 15.69
CA GLU A 167 2.44 4.48 15.95
C GLU A 167 2.77 3.75 14.64
N THR A 168 1.93 3.89 13.61
CA THR A 168 2.20 3.35 12.26
C THR A 168 3.49 3.91 11.69
N TYR A 169 3.70 5.23 11.82
CA TYR A 169 4.91 5.87 11.31
C TYR A 169 6.17 5.42 12.07
N GLU A 170 6.12 5.40 13.39
CA GLU A 170 7.23 4.96 14.24
C GLU A 170 7.58 3.50 13.96
N TRP A 171 6.59 2.62 13.83
CA TRP A 171 6.80 1.23 13.45
C TRP A 171 7.49 1.11 12.09
N LEU A 172 7.05 1.89 11.10
CA LEU A 172 7.65 1.91 9.77
C LEU A 172 9.11 2.40 9.82
N LEU A 173 9.42 3.41 10.63
CA LEU A 173 10.80 3.89 10.79
C LEU A 173 11.71 2.82 11.43
N GLU A 174 11.19 2.10 12.41
CA GLU A 174 11.94 1.06 13.14
C GLU A 174 12.12 -0.21 12.31
N ASN A 175 11.07 -0.69 11.67
CA ASN A 175 11.02 -2.02 11.03
C ASN A 175 11.25 -1.97 9.53
N MET A 176 11.00 -0.82 8.90
CA MET A 176 11.18 -0.60 7.46
C MET A 176 12.07 0.63 7.19
N PRO A 177 13.29 0.68 7.76
CA PRO A 177 14.14 1.86 7.69
C PRO A 177 14.56 2.16 6.26
N VAL A 178 14.31 3.40 5.82
CA VAL A 178 14.71 3.87 4.49
C VAL A 178 16.11 4.47 4.52
N PRO A 179 17.04 4.06 3.62
CA PRO A 179 18.33 4.71 3.48
C PRO A 179 18.16 6.22 3.27
N SER A 180 18.85 7.01 4.07
CA SER A 180 18.70 8.47 4.13
C SER A 180 18.97 9.17 2.79
N ASN A 181 19.71 8.53 1.88
CA ASN A 181 20.01 9.01 0.54
C ASN A 181 18.85 8.85 -0.47
N LEU A 182 17.83 8.04 -0.18
CA LEU A 182 16.71 7.76 -1.09
C LEU A 182 15.44 8.59 -0.82
N GLN A 183 15.41 9.37 0.27
CA GLN A 183 14.34 10.32 0.62
C GLN A 183 12.93 9.84 0.22
N THR A 184 12.41 8.79 0.86
CA THR A 184 10.99 8.45 0.70
C THR A 184 10.17 9.33 1.61
N VAL A 185 9.01 9.79 1.11
CA VAL A 185 8.06 10.55 1.91
C VAL A 185 6.80 9.72 2.06
N VAL A 186 6.39 9.48 3.30
CA VAL A 186 5.08 8.91 3.61
C VAL A 186 4.05 10.03 3.51
N ILE A 187 3.03 9.83 2.68
CA ILE A 187 2.00 10.85 2.43
C ILE A 187 0.68 10.39 3.02
N VAL A 188 0.12 11.22 3.90
CA VAL A 188 -1.24 11.04 4.42
C VAL A 188 -2.21 11.79 3.50
N LYS A 189 -3.28 11.10 3.11
CA LYS A 189 -4.45 11.65 2.45
C LYS A 189 -5.59 11.74 3.45
N ASP A 190 -5.99 12.96 3.78
CA ASP A 190 -7.09 13.25 4.69
C ASP A 190 -7.95 14.39 4.15
N ASN A 191 -9.27 14.19 4.09
CA ASN A 191 -10.24 15.18 3.57
C ASN A 191 -9.80 15.86 2.25
N PHE A 192 -9.31 15.07 1.29
CA PHE A 192 -8.77 15.51 -0.01
C PHE A 192 -7.47 16.32 0.03
N THR A 193 -6.88 16.51 1.20
CA THR A 193 -5.54 17.09 1.36
C THR A 193 -4.48 16.00 1.38
N PHE A 194 -3.28 16.34 0.90
CA PHE A 194 -2.10 15.45 0.93
C PHE A 194 -1.01 16.14 1.75
N LYS A 195 -0.53 15.48 2.79
CA LYS A 195 0.49 16.01 3.69
C LYS A 195 1.58 14.98 3.93
N LYS A 196 2.79 15.43 4.27
CA LYS A 196 3.79 14.54 4.85
C LYS A 196 3.28 14.04 6.19
N ILE A 197 3.53 12.78 6.52
CA ILE A 197 3.02 12.18 7.76
C ILE A 197 3.51 12.93 9.02
N GLU A 198 4.73 13.47 9.00
CA GLU A 198 5.27 14.24 10.12
C GLU A 198 4.53 15.56 10.32
N GLN A 199 4.22 16.26 9.22
CA GLN A 199 3.41 17.47 9.26
C GLN A 199 1.99 17.14 9.77
N TYR A 200 1.43 16.03 9.30
CA TYR A 200 0.10 15.59 9.70
C TYR A 200 0.03 15.27 11.21
N ILE A 201 1.00 14.53 11.75
CA ILE A 201 1.14 14.21 13.18
C ILE A 201 1.22 15.49 14.02
N GLN A 202 2.06 16.45 13.60
CA GLN A 202 2.24 17.71 14.32
C GLN A 202 0.95 18.56 14.38
N GLU A 203 0.18 18.60 13.28
CA GLU A 203 -1.03 19.43 13.18
C GLU A 203 -2.24 18.86 13.93
N ASN A 204 -2.27 17.55 14.19
CA ASN A 204 -3.43 16.86 14.73
C ASN A 204 -3.21 16.30 16.15
N GLU A 205 -2.01 16.47 16.71
CA GLU A 205 -1.63 15.91 18.03
C GLU A 205 -1.87 14.39 18.15
N VAL A 206 -1.76 13.66 17.02
CA VAL A 206 -1.94 12.20 16.91
C VAL A 206 -0.62 11.49 16.69
#